data_AF-A0A957FM42-F1
#
_entry.id   AF-A0A957FM42-F1
#
_cell.length_a   1.000
_cell.length_b   1.000
_cell.length_c   1.000
_cell.angle_alpha   90.00
_cell.angle_beta   90.00
_cell.angle_gamma   90.00
#
_symmetry.space_group_name_H-M   'P 1'
#
loop_
_entity.id
_entity.type
_entity.pdbx_description
1 polymer ?
#
loop_
_entity_poly.entity_id
_entity_poly.type
_entity_poly.pdbx_seq_one_letter_code
_entity_poly.pdbx_strand_id
1 'polypeptide(L)'
;FMIAYSPLHNVREGVVYPPILLTTADGDDRVVPMHAMKFTATLQAAAANGSNPILVRIDTKSGHGLGKPTSKWIDEWADIYTFLRATVQSK
;
A
#
# COMPACT_ATOMS: atom_id res chain seq x y z
N PHE A 1 -0.76 25.25 -0.16
CA PHE A 1 -1.06 24.51 -1.40
C PHE A 1 -0.81 23.00 -1.25
N MET A 2 0.44 22.53 -1.06
CA MET A 2 0.80 21.10 -1.11
C MET A 2 0.05 20.18 -0.11
N ILE A 3 -0.26 20.68 1.10
CA ILE A 3 -1.06 19.94 2.09
C ILE A 3 -2.48 19.66 1.58
N ALA A 4 -3.06 20.51 0.73
CA ALA A 4 -4.45 20.41 0.31
C ALA A 4 -4.77 19.13 -0.49
N TYR A 5 -3.76 18.48 -1.07
CA TYR A 5 -3.92 17.23 -1.83
C TYR A 5 -3.00 16.10 -1.36
N SER A 6 -2.15 16.33 -0.35
CA SER A 6 -1.22 15.32 0.13
C SER A 6 -1.97 14.12 0.73
N PRO A 7 -1.81 12.89 0.23
CA PRO A 7 -2.58 11.74 0.69
C PRO A 7 -2.45 11.50 2.21
N LEU A 8 -1.22 11.59 2.73
CA LEU A 8 -0.94 11.41 4.16
C LEU A 8 -1.74 12.38 5.04
N HIS A 9 -1.84 13.64 4.63
CA HIS A 9 -2.47 14.71 5.42
C HIS A 9 -3.99 14.80 5.21
N ASN A 10 -4.55 14.05 4.26
CA ASN A 10 -5.98 14.06 3.93
C ASN A 10 -6.69 12.75 4.29
N VAL A 11 -6.04 11.88 5.09
CA VAL A 11 -6.74 10.80 5.78
C VAL A 11 -7.71 11.40 6.78
N ARG A 12 -8.93 10.87 6.83
CA ARG A 12 -10.04 11.36 7.66
C ARG A 12 -10.50 10.26 8.59
N GLU A 13 -10.74 10.63 9.84
CA GLU A 13 -11.27 9.72 10.85
C GLU A 13 -12.70 9.26 10.52
N GLY A 14 -13.00 8.01 10.84
CA GLY A 14 -14.35 7.45 10.68
C GLY A 14 -14.78 7.17 9.24
N VAL A 15 -13.90 7.39 8.26
CA VAL A 15 -14.20 7.11 6.85
C VAL A 15 -13.99 5.63 6.54
N VAL A 16 -14.92 5.06 5.78
CA VAL A 16 -14.76 3.74 5.16
C VAL A 16 -14.00 3.93 3.84
N TYR A 17 -12.72 3.60 3.85
CA TYR A 17 -11.89 3.49 2.68
C TYR A 17 -12.14 2.16 1.95
N PRO A 18 -11.86 2.08 0.63
CA PRO A 18 -11.85 0.80 -0.06
C PRO A 18 -10.78 -0.14 0.53
N PRO A 19 -10.80 -1.44 0.18
CA PRO A 19 -9.65 -2.30 0.38
C PRO A 19 -8.40 -1.70 -0.28
N ILE A 20 -7.31 -1.56 0.47
CA ILE A 20 -6.06 -0.95 0.00
C ILE A 20 -4.88 -1.91 0.25
N LEU A 21 -4.07 -2.10 -0.79
CA LEU A 21 -2.74 -2.73 -0.70
C LEU A 21 -1.69 -1.74 -1.18
N LEU A 22 -0.86 -1.23 -0.26
CA LEU A 22 0.30 -0.42 -0.61
C LEU A 22 1.50 -1.32 -0.88
N THR A 23 2.27 -1.04 -1.93
CA THR A 23 3.54 -1.72 -2.20
C THR A 23 4.71 -0.75 -2.06
N THR A 24 5.81 -1.23 -1.48
CA THR A 24 7.07 -0.50 -1.37
C THR A 24 8.22 -1.52 -1.28
N ALA A 25 9.47 -1.06 -1.36
CA ALA A 25 10.65 -1.89 -1.14
C ALA A 25 11.54 -1.30 -0.04
N ASP A 26 12.20 -2.14 0.78
CA ASP A 26 12.99 -1.68 1.93
C ASP A 26 14.23 -0.85 1.56
N GLY A 27 14.84 -1.13 0.40
CA GLY A 27 16.01 -0.44 -0.14
C GLY A 27 15.69 0.60 -1.21
N ASP A 28 14.46 1.10 -1.30
CA ASP A 28 14.12 2.19 -2.22
C ASP A 28 14.68 3.53 -1.71
N ASP A 29 15.77 3.99 -2.32
CA ASP A 29 16.42 5.26 -2.04
C ASP A 29 15.91 6.42 -2.92
N ARG A 30 15.06 6.13 -3.92
CA ARG A 30 14.46 7.12 -4.80
C ARG A 30 13.17 7.68 -4.23
N VAL A 31 12.28 6.79 -3.78
CA VAL A 31 11.04 7.16 -3.09
C VAL A 31 11.00 6.38 -1.80
N VAL A 32 11.44 7.03 -0.72
CA VAL A 32 11.69 6.34 0.55
C VAL A 32 10.46 5.61 1.10
N PRO A 33 10.62 4.42 1.71
CA PRO A 33 9.49 3.55 2.08
C PRO A 33 8.58 4.15 3.14
N MET A 34 9.09 5.14 3.88
CA MET A 34 8.35 5.89 4.89
C MET A 34 7.10 6.58 4.33
N HIS A 35 7.04 6.89 3.03
CA HIS A 35 5.81 7.41 2.42
C HIS A 35 4.67 6.39 2.53
N ALA A 36 4.90 5.15 2.10
CA ALA A 36 3.93 4.08 2.21
C ALA A 36 3.66 3.73 3.69
N MET A 37 4.71 3.56 4.50
CA MET A 37 4.56 3.15 5.91
C MET A 37 3.74 4.15 6.73
N LYS A 38 4.04 5.46 6.64
CA LYS A 38 3.27 6.48 7.36
C LYS A 38 1.83 6.52 6.87
N PHE A 39 1.61 6.46 5.55
CA PHE A 39 0.26 6.51 5.00
C PHE A 39 -0.58 5.28 5.40
N THR A 40 -0.01 4.08 5.37
CA THR A 40 -0.66 2.86 5.86
C THR A 40 -1.02 2.98 7.34
N ALA A 41 -0.08 3.40 8.18
CA ALA A 41 -0.32 3.53 9.62
C ALA A 41 -1.42 4.57 9.92
N THR A 42 -1.41 5.71 9.25
CA THR A 42 -2.45 6.73 9.40
C THR A 42 -3.81 6.21 8.93
N LEU A 43 -3.89 5.51 7.79
CA LEU A 43 -5.13 4.89 7.32
C LEU A 43 -5.66 3.86 8.32
N GLN A 44 -4.81 2.93 8.79
CA GLN A 44 -5.19 1.90 9.75
C GLN A 44 -5.70 2.49 11.08
N ALA A 45 -5.10 3.59 11.54
CA ALA A 45 -5.50 4.25 12.78
C ALA A 45 -6.82 5.03 12.66
N ALA A 46 -7.07 5.66 11.51
CA ALA A 46 -8.20 6.58 11.34
C ALA A 46 -9.47 5.93 10.73
N ALA A 47 -9.30 4.87 9.93
CA ALA A 47 -10.38 4.32 9.13
C ALA A 47 -11.43 3.56 9.96
N ALA A 48 -12.71 3.70 9.61
CA ALA A 48 -13.79 2.85 10.12
C ALA A 48 -13.97 1.59 9.25
N ASN A 49 -12.86 0.98 8.83
CA ASN A 49 -12.84 0.08 7.67
C ASN A 49 -13.50 -1.29 7.88
N GLY A 50 -13.85 -1.67 9.11
CA GLY A 50 -14.48 -2.97 9.39
C GLY A 50 -13.70 -4.11 8.74
N SER A 51 -14.33 -4.80 7.78
CA SER A 51 -13.73 -5.90 7.02
C SER A 51 -12.87 -5.49 5.82
N ASN A 52 -12.84 -4.22 5.42
CA ASN A 52 -12.03 -3.75 4.29
C ASN A 52 -10.54 -3.68 4.69
N PRO A 53 -9.67 -4.55 4.14
CA PRO A 53 -8.27 -4.60 4.57
C PRO A 53 -7.49 -3.36 4.10
N ILE A 54 -6.62 -2.86 4.98
CA ILE A 54 -5.57 -1.87 4.64
C ILE A 54 -4.23 -2.54 4.95
N LEU A 55 -3.48 -2.91 3.91
CA LEU A 55 -2.25 -3.67 4.02
C LEU A 55 -1.08 -2.94 3.37
N VAL A 56 0.14 -3.25 3.81
CA VAL A 56 1.37 -2.85 3.14
C VAL A 56 2.24 -4.07 2.86
N ARG A 57 2.69 -4.20 1.61
CA ARG A 57 3.65 -5.20 1.16
C ARG A 57 5.01 -4.52 1.01
N ILE A 58 5.99 -4.98 1.79
CA ILE A 58 7.36 -4.48 1.76
C ILE A 58 8.23 -5.56 1.12
N ASP A 59 8.73 -5.30 -0.08
CA ASP A 59 9.70 -6.18 -0.73
C ASP A 59 11.08 -5.97 -0.11
N THR A 60 11.69 -7.05 0.39
CA THR A 60 12.98 -7.00 1.11
C THR A 60 14.15 -7.26 0.17
N LYS A 61 15.28 -6.56 0.31
CA LYS A 61 16.39 -6.64 -0.66
C LYS A 61 15.94 -6.22 -2.08
N SER A 62 15.15 -5.17 -2.17
CA SER A 62 14.70 -4.56 -3.41
C SER A 62 14.79 -3.04 -3.31
N GLY A 63 15.02 -2.37 -4.44
CA GLY A 63 14.93 -0.91 -4.55
C GLY A 63 13.66 -0.48 -5.29
N HIS A 64 13.73 0.66 -6.00
CA HIS A 64 12.61 1.25 -6.74
C HIS A 64 12.04 0.41 -7.91
N GLY A 65 12.59 -0.77 -8.18
CA GLY A 65 12.12 -1.71 -9.21
C GLY A 65 13.14 -2.03 -10.30
N LEU A 66 14.17 -1.18 -10.49
CA LEU A 66 15.27 -1.48 -11.42
C LEU A 66 16.09 -2.69 -10.93
N GLY A 67 16.34 -3.64 -11.83
CA GLY A 67 17.11 -4.85 -11.49
C GLY A 67 16.36 -5.87 -10.63
N LYS A 68 15.05 -5.68 -10.40
CA LYS A 68 14.23 -6.63 -9.65
C LYS A 68 14.16 -7.98 -10.40
N PRO A 69 14.55 -9.11 -9.77
CA PRO A 69 14.49 -10.44 -10.38
C PRO A 69 13.07 -10.81 -10.83
N THR A 70 12.94 -11.54 -11.93
CA THR A 70 11.65 -12.01 -12.46
C THR A 70 10.83 -12.78 -11.42
N SER A 71 11.45 -13.58 -10.55
CA SER A 71 10.76 -14.29 -9.47
C SER A 71 10.01 -13.34 -8.55
N LYS A 72 10.64 -12.24 -8.14
CA LYS A 72 10.00 -11.24 -7.27
C LYS A 72 8.90 -10.46 -7.98
N TRP A 73 8.99 -10.27 -9.29
CA TRP A 73 7.89 -9.73 -10.09
C TRP A 73 6.70 -10.68 -10.06
N ILE A 74 6.93 -11.98 -10.27
CA ILE A 74 5.88 -13.00 -10.20
C ILE A 74 5.21 -12.98 -8.84
N ASP A 75 5.97 -12.97 -7.74
CA ASP A 75 5.43 -12.92 -6.38
C ASP A 75 4.60 -11.66 -6.12
N GLU A 76 5.10 -10.48 -6.51
CA GLU A 76 4.39 -9.22 -6.34
C GLU A 76 3.06 -9.21 -7.11
N TRP A 77 3.09 -9.62 -8.38
CA TRP A 77 1.87 -9.68 -9.18
C TRP A 77 0.89 -10.72 -8.67
N ALA A 78 1.37 -11.89 -8.21
CA ALA A 78 0.52 -12.91 -7.60
C ALA A 78 -0.19 -12.37 -6.35
N ASP A 79 0.52 -11.65 -5.48
CA ASP A 79 -0.06 -10.99 -4.30
C ASP A 79 -1.11 -9.93 -4.70
N ILE A 80 -0.79 -9.06 -5.66
CA ILE A 80 -1.70 -8.01 -6.15
C ILE A 80 -2.97 -8.62 -6.73
N TYR A 81 -2.87 -9.61 -7.62
CA TYR A 81 -4.04 -10.25 -8.22
C TYR A 81 -4.85 -11.05 -7.19
N THR A 82 -4.20 -11.69 -6.23
CA THR A 82 -4.88 -12.40 -5.14
C THR A 82 -5.65 -11.42 -4.25
N PHE A 83 -5.04 -10.28 -3.90
CA PHE A 83 -5.70 -9.21 -3.16
C PHE A 83 -6.90 -8.65 -3.92
N LEU A 84 -6.73 -8.33 -5.21
CA LEU A 84 -7.81 -7.84 -6.05
C LEU A 84 -8.95 -8.86 -6.14
N ARG A 85 -8.65 -10.14 -6.39
CA ARG A 85 -9.66 -11.20 -6.42
C ARG A 85 -10.44 -11.29 -5.12
N ALA A 86 -9.75 -11.22 -3.97
CA ALA A 86 -10.38 -11.31 -2.65
C ALA A 86 -11.27 -10.10 -2.34
N THR A 87 -10.99 -8.94 -2.92
CA THR A 87 -11.56 -7.65 -2.49
C THR A 87 -12.51 -7.00 -3.51
N VAL A 88 -12.36 -7.27 -4.80
CA VAL A 88 -13.10 -6.58 -5.88
C VAL A 88 -14.37 -7.32 -6.31
N GLN A 89 -14.56 -8.60 -5.98
CA GLN A 89 -15.73 -9.38 -6.44
C GLN A 89 -16.29 -10.40 -5.43
N SER A 90 -16.22 -10.11 -4.13
CA SER A 90 -16.83 -10.95 -3.09
C SER A 90 -18.18 -10.35 -2.65
N LYS A 91 -19.16 -10.29 -3.56
CA LYS A 91 -20.59 -10.18 -3.26
C LYS A 91 -21.34 -11.23 -4.05
#